data_AF-A0A517WRQ0-F1
#
_entry.id   AF-A0A517WRQ0-F1
#
_cell.length_a   1.000
_cell.length_b   1.000
_cell.length_c   1.000
_cell.angle_alpha   90.00
_cell.angle_beta   90.00
_cell.angle_gamma   90.00
#
_symmetry.space_group_name_H-M   'P 1'
#
loop_
_entity.id
_entity.type
_entity.pdbx_description
1 polymer ?
#
loop_
_entity_poly.entity_id
_entity_poly.type
_entity_poly.pdbx_seq_one_letter_code
_entity_poly.pdbx_strand_id
1 'polypeptide(L)'
;MLKRATSRAKRPSLKVVIPVILFCTYYPYSWLILNDGSWTDYRWAWIKMWPGLPALAPRALFFHHVSDGLAFSGMLLISLVLVSLMIYLASLRRWLFGVIAPLVFILSALNSMLAYALYRA
;
A
#
# COMPACT_ATOMS: atom_id res chain seq x y z
N MET A 1 35.34 30.98 1.65
CA MET A 1 33.91 31.05 2.01
C MET A 1 33.08 30.30 0.95
N LEU A 2 32.78 29.02 1.15
CA LEU A 2 31.95 28.23 0.24
C LEU A 2 30.46 28.55 0.51
N LYS A 3 29.84 29.36 -0.35
CA LYS A 3 28.38 29.54 -0.39
C LYS A 3 27.76 28.20 -0.81
N ARG A 4 27.35 27.36 0.16
CA ARG A 4 26.40 26.27 -0.11
C ARG A 4 25.12 26.94 -0.60
N ALA A 5 24.93 26.95 -1.91
CA ALA A 5 23.62 27.21 -2.50
C ALA A 5 22.69 26.12 -1.95
N THR A 6 21.93 26.44 -0.91
CA THR A 6 20.79 25.65 -0.47
C THR A 6 19.75 25.79 -1.58
N SER A 7 19.93 25.00 -2.65
CA SER A 7 18.91 24.71 -3.64
C SER A 7 17.65 24.37 -2.85
N ARG A 8 16.69 25.30 -2.81
CA ARG A 8 15.37 25.08 -2.20
C ARG A 8 14.82 23.86 -2.92
N ALA A 9 14.89 22.70 -2.26
CA ALA A 9 14.54 21.44 -2.88
C ALA A 9 13.08 21.55 -3.33
N LYS A 10 12.87 21.60 -4.65
CA LYS A 10 11.55 21.74 -5.25
C LYS A 10 10.69 20.58 -4.76
N ARG A 11 9.49 20.87 -4.26
CA ARG A 11 8.55 19.82 -3.83
C ARG A 11 8.24 18.91 -5.03
N PRO A 12 8.12 17.59 -4.82
CA PRO A 12 7.75 16.67 -5.88
C PRO A 12 6.32 16.95 -6.34
N SER A 13 6.07 16.82 -7.64
CA SER A 13 4.74 17.03 -8.23
C SER A 13 3.79 15.92 -7.79
N LEU A 14 2.56 16.27 -7.37
CA LEU A 14 1.53 15.28 -7.04
C LEU A 14 1.21 14.34 -8.20
N LYS A 15 1.35 14.81 -9.45
CA LYS A 15 1.21 13.98 -10.66
C LYS A 15 2.22 12.82 -10.73
N VAL A 16 3.34 12.92 -10.00
CA VAL A 16 4.36 11.87 -9.88
C VAL A 16 4.18 11.10 -8.57
N VAL A 17 3.95 11.82 -7.46
CA VAL A 17 3.83 11.19 -6.13
C VAL A 17 2.67 10.20 -6.07
N ILE A 18 1.49 10.59 -6.56
CA ILE A 18 0.29 9.75 -6.51
C ILE A 18 0.50 8.40 -7.22
N PRO A 19 0.85 8.35 -8.53
CA PRO A 19 1.01 7.06 -9.21
C PRO A 19 2.16 6.24 -8.63
N VAL A 20 3.25 6.87 -8.17
CA VAL A 20 4.37 6.13 -7.56
C VAL A 20 3.96 5.50 -6.24
N ILE A 21 3.29 6.24 -5.34
CA ILE A 21 2.86 5.68 -4.06
C ILE A 21 1.77 4.63 -4.25
N LEU A 22 0.83 4.82 -5.19
CA LEU A 22 -0.16 3.80 -5.52
C LEU A 22 0.50 2.54 -6.11
N PHE A 23 1.46 2.70 -7.01
CA PHE A 23 2.25 1.59 -7.54
C PHE A 23 2.99 0.87 -6.41
N CYS A 24 3.72 1.59 -5.56
CA CYS A 24 4.46 0.99 -4.45
C CYS A 24 3.54 0.25 -3.47
N THR A 25 2.33 0.77 -3.24
CA THR A 25 1.34 0.15 -2.36
C THR A 25 0.74 -1.11 -2.96
N TYR A 26 0.29 -1.06 -4.22
CA TYR A 26 -0.57 -2.11 -4.78
C TYR A 26 0.14 -3.11 -5.71
N TYR A 27 1.26 -2.73 -6.33
CA TYR A 27 2.02 -3.61 -7.22
C TYR A 27 2.46 -4.93 -6.55
N PRO A 28 2.87 -4.96 -5.27
CA PRO A 28 3.24 -6.21 -4.62
C PRO A 28 2.13 -7.27 -4.57
N TYR A 29 0.86 -6.89 -4.74
CA TYR A 29 -0.28 -7.82 -4.78
C TYR A 29 -0.65 -8.28 -6.19
N SER A 30 0.11 -7.87 -7.21
CA SER A 30 -0.13 -8.25 -8.62
C SER A 30 -0.13 -9.76 -8.86
N TRP A 31 0.46 -10.55 -7.95
CA TRP A 31 0.34 -12.01 -7.96
C TRP A 31 -1.11 -12.49 -7.96
N LEU A 32 -2.08 -11.73 -7.44
CA LEU A 32 -3.50 -12.06 -7.52
C LEU A 32 -4.01 -12.17 -8.96
N ILE A 33 -3.39 -11.47 -9.91
CA ILE A 33 -3.68 -11.58 -11.35
C ILE A 33 -2.69 -12.52 -12.04
N LEU A 34 -1.41 -12.44 -11.67
CA LEU A 34 -0.33 -13.08 -12.41
C LEU A 34 -0.08 -14.55 -12.04
N ASN A 35 -0.64 -15.06 -10.93
CA ASN A 35 -0.45 -16.44 -10.53
C ASN A 35 -1.24 -17.41 -11.44
N ASP A 36 -0.63 -18.56 -11.78
CA ASP A 36 -1.14 -19.60 -12.70
C ASP A 36 -2.29 -20.45 -12.11
N GLY A 37 -2.76 -20.12 -10.89
CA GLY A 37 -3.86 -20.80 -10.23
C GLY A 37 -5.21 -20.63 -10.96
N SER A 38 -6.15 -21.55 -10.73
CA SER A 38 -7.48 -21.48 -11.31
C SER A 38 -8.23 -20.20 -10.90
N TRP A 39 -9.00 -19.64 -11.83
CA TRP A 39 -9.87 -18.50 -11.58
C TRP A 39 -11.14 -18.93 -10.84
N THR A 40 -11.01 -19.12 -9.53
CA THR A 40 -12.10 -19.53 -8.64
C THR A 40 -12.81 -18.33 -8.02
N ASP A 41 -14.02 -18.55 -7.49
CA ASP A 41 -14.74 -17.54 -6.70
C ASP A 41 -13.93 -17.04 -5.51
N TYR A 42 -13.09 -17.89 -4.94
CA TYR A 42 -12.15 -17.52 -3.88
C TYR A 42 -11.12 -16.48 -4.37
N ARG A 43 -10.48 -16.71 -5.53
CA ARG A 43 -9.57 -15.73 -6.13
C ARG A 43 -10.26 -14.40 -6.43
N TRP A 44 -11.49 -14.45 -6.94
CA TRP A 44 -12.30 -13.26 -7.17
C TRP A 44 -12.63 -12.50 -5.87
N ALA A 45 -12.90 -13.19 -4.77
CA ALA A 45 -13.10 -12.55 -3.47
C ALA A 45 -11.86 -11.75 -3.05
N TRP A 46 -10.66 -12.31 -3.21
CA TRP A 46 -9.40 -11.61 -2.91
C TRP A 46 -9.16 -10.40 -3.82
N ILE A 47 -9.46 -10.51 -5.11
CA ILE A 47 -9.37 -9.38 -6.05
C ILE A 47 -10.35 -8.26 -5.68
N LYS A 48 -11.59 -8.60 -5.28
CA LYS A 48 -12.57 -7.61 -4.78
C LYS A 48 -12.07 -6.93 -3.50
N MET A 49 -11.34 -7.65 -2.66
CA MET A 49 -10.75 -7.10 -1.43
C MET A 49 -9.50 -6.26 -1.66
N TRP A 50 -8.92 -6.28 -2.86
CA TRP A 50 -7.62 -5.67 -3.18
C TRP A 50 -7.46 -4.22 -2.69
N PRO A 51 -8.43 -3.31 -2.86
CA PRO A 51 -8.28 -1.93 -2.38
C PRO A 51 -8.01 -1.83 -0.87
N GLY A 52 -8.48 -2.78 -0.08
CA GLY A 52 -8.29 -2.85 1.38
C GLY A 52 -7.11 -3.71 1.85
N LEU A 53 -6.45 -4.46 0.96
CA LEU A 53 -5.35 -5.35 1.32
C LEU A 53 -4.16 -4.69 2.02
N PRO A 54 -3.81 -3.41 1.75
CA PRO A 54 -2.77 -2.73 2.54
C PRO A 54 -3.05 -2.73 4.05
N ALA A 55 -4.30 -2.84 4.48
CA ALA A 55 -4.71 -2.94 5.88
C ALA A 55 -4.99 -4.38 6.35
N LEU A 56 -4.53 -5.41 5.63
CA LEU A 56 -4.76 -6.81 5.98
C LEU A 56 -4.13 -7.19 7.33
N ALA A 57 -2.87 -6.82 7.58
CA ALA A 57 -2.21 -7.11 8.87
C ALA A 57 -2.97 -6.51 10.07
N PRO A 58 -3.41 -5.24 10.05
CA PRO A 58 -4.28 -4.71 11.09
C PRO A 58 -5.56 -5.53 11.33
N ARG A 59 -6.24 -6.01 10.28
CA ARG A 59 -7.40 -6.91 10.44
C ARG A 59 -7.00 -8.22 11.11
N ALA A 60 -5.95 -8.86 10.60
CA ALA A 60 -5.50 -10.16 11.09
C ALA A 60 -5.08 -10.12 12.57
N LEU A 61 -4.46 -9.02 13.01
CA LEU A 61 -3.95 -8.88 14.36
C LEU A 61 -4.99 -8.34 15.36
N PHE A 62 -5.79 -7.34 14.98
CA PHE A 62 -6.60 -6.57 15.93
C PHE A 62 -8.11 -6.74 15.76
N PHE A 63 -8.60 -7.11 14.58
CA PHE A 63 -10.04 -7.09 14.26
C PHE A 63 -10.59 -8.46 13.85
N HIS A 64 -9.95 -9.56 14.28
CA HIS A 64 -10.35 -10.93 13.96
C HIS A 64 -11.74 -11.31 14.51
N HIS A 65 -12.25 -10.60 15.52
CA HIS A 65 -13.54 -10.83 16.17
C HIS A 65 -14.70 -10.04 15.54
N VAL A 66 -14.42 -9.21 14.54
CA VAL A 66 -15.41 -8.35 13.88
C VAL A 66 -16.03 -9.08 12.69
N SER A 67 -17.33 -8.89 12.44
CA SER A 67 -18.00 -9.49 11.27
C SER A 67 -17.33 -9.06 9.96
N ASP A 68 -17.33 -9.95 8.96
CA ASP A 68 -16.55 -9.76 7.73
C ASP A 68 -16.85 -8.45 6.99
N GLY A 69 -18.11 -8.02 6.94
CA GLY A 69 -18.49 -6.77 6.29
C GLY A 69 -17.95 -5.53 7.00
N LEU A 70 -18.00 -5.51 8.33
CA LEU A 70 -17.44 -4.44 9.15
C LEU A 70 -15.91 -4.45 9.09
N ALA A 71 -15.30 -5.64 9.16
CA ALA A 71 -13.86 -5.81 9.05
C ALA A 71 -13.34 -5.31 7.70
N PHE A 72 -14.03 -5.62 6.59
CA PHE A 72 -13.66 -5.13 5.27
C PHE A 72 -13.82 -3.61 5.13
N SER A 73 -14.90 -3.04 5.64
CA SER A 73 -15.12 -1.59 5.66
C SER A 73 -14.02 -0.86 6.46
N GLY A 74 -13.64 -1.43 7.61
CA GLY A 74 -12.51 -0.94 8.41
C GLY A 74 -11.18 -1.03 7.66
N MET A 75 -10.89 -2.14 6.98
CA MET A 75 -9.69 -2.28 6.15
C MET A 75 -9.62 -1.24 5.02
N LEU A 76 -10.73 -0.97 4.35
CA LEU A 76 -10.80 0.05 3.31
C LEU A 76 -10.50 1.43 3.88
N LEU A 77 -11.13 1.79 5.00
CA LEU A 77 -10.90 3.06 5.66
C LEU A 77 -9.43 3.23 6.09
N ILE A 78 -8.85 2.21 6.72
CA ILE A 78 -7.45 2.20 7.14
C ILE A 78 -6.52 2.33 5.92
N SER A 79 -6.80 1.61 4.84
CA SER A 79 -6.01 1.67 3.61
C SER A 79 -6.06 3.07 2.98
N LEU A 80 -7.25 3.69 2.91
CA LEU A 80 -7.40 5.06 2.41
C LEU A 80 -6.62 6.07 3.26
N VAL A 81 -6.70 5.96 4.58
CA VAL A 81 -5.96 6.84 5.50
C VAL A 81 -4.46 6.65 5.34
N LEU A 82 -3.97 5.41 5.30
CA LEU A 82 -2.55 5.09 5.13
C LEU A 82 -2.02 5.61 3.79
N VAL A 83 -2.69 5.30 2.67
CA VAL A 83 -2.27 5.74 1.34
C VAL A 83 -2.29 7.26 1.24
N SER A 84 -3.33 7.91 1.74
CA SER A 84 -3.42 9.38 1.75
C SER A 84 -2.30 10.02 2.59
N LEU A 85 -2.00 9.43 3.75
CA LEU A 85 -0.89 9.89 4.60
C LEU A 85 0.46 9.70 3.91
N MET A 86 0.69 8.56 3.24
CA MET A 86 1.94 8.32 2.51
C MET A 86 2.11 9.29 1.34
N ILE A 87 1.04 9.55 0.57
CA ILE A 87 1.04 10.57 -0.49
C ILE A 87 1.36 11.95 0.10
N TYR A 88 0.70 12.32 1.20
CA TYR A 88 0.92 13.59 1.87
C TYR A 88 2.39 13.73 2.32
N LEU A 89 2.93 12.77 3.06
CA LEU A 89 4.32 12.79 3.55
C LEU A 89 5.32 12.85 2.39
N ALA A 90 5.11 12.03 1.36
CA ALA A 90 5.95 12.02 0.16
C ALA A 90 5.89 13.35 -0.61
N SER A 91 4.79 14.10 -0.53
CA SER A 91 4.64 15.40 -1.19
C SER A 91 5.34 16.56 -0.48
N LEU A 92 5.68 16.41 0.81
CA LEU A 92 6.21 17.51 1.63
C LEU A 92 7.60 17.97 1.20
N ARG A 93 8.52 17.02 0.94
CA ARG A 93 9.93 17.30 0.58
C ARG A 93 10.46 16.22 -0.36
N ARG A 94 11.36 16.59 -1.29
CA ARG A 94 11.92 15.64 -2.26
C ARG A 94 12.69 14.48 -1.63
N TRP A 95 13.40 14.71 -0.53
CA TRP A 95 14.10 13.63 0.19
C TRP A 95 13.12 12.68 0.87
N LEU A 96 11.97 13.19 1.39
CA LEU A 96 10.91 12.35 1.94
C LEU A 96 10.33 11.45 0.85
N PHE A 97 10.06 11.96 -0.35
CA PHE A 97 9.64 11.10 -1.47
C PHE A 97 10.63 9.96 -1.73
N GLY A 98 11.93 10.25 -1.74
CA GLY A 98 12.99 9.25 -1.93
C GLY A 98 13.08 8.19 -0.82
N VAL A 99 12.59 8.48 0.39
CA VAL A 99 12.57 7.54 1.53
C VAL A 99 11.22 6.82 1.64
N ILE A 100 10.12 7.54 1.51
CA ILE A 100 8.76 7.02 1.70
C ILE A 100 8.39 6.03 0.59
N ALA A 101 8.72 6.30 -0.68
CA ALA A 101 8.38 5.38 -1.77
C ALA A 101 8.99 3.98 -1.61
N PRO A 102 10.32 3.81 -1.39
CA PRO A 102 10.89 2.48 -1.18
C PRO A 102 10.41 1.84 0.13
N LEU A 103 10.22 2.63 1.20
CA LEU A 103 9.70 2.11 2.46
C LEU A 103 8.28 1.54 2.30
N VAL A 104 7.39 2.27 1.63
CA VAL A 104 6.02 1.82 1.33
C VAL A 104 6.04 0.56 0.48
N PHE A 105 6.93 0.48 -0.51
CA PHE A 105 7.08 -0.72 -1.33
C PHE A 105 7.50 -1.93 -0.50
N ILE A 106 8.53 -1.79 0.35
CA ILE A 106 9.03 -2.88 1.21
C ILE A 106 7.94 -3.35 2.16
N LEU A 107 7.27 -2.43 2.87
CA LEU A 107 6.19 -2.77 3.79
C LEU A 107 5.01 -3.44 3.07
N SER A 108 4.65 -2.95 1.89
CA SER A 108 3.59 -3.55 1.08
C SER A 108 3.98 -4.93 0.54
N ALA A 109 5.25 -5.15 0.22
CA ALA A 109 5.76 -6.47 -0.18
C ALA A 109 5.69 -7.47 0.98
N LEU A 110 6.10 -7.08 2.19
CA LEU A 110 5.97 -7.92 3.38
C LEU A 110 4.51 -8.25 3.69
N ASN A 111 3.62 -7.26 3.65
CA ASN A 111 2.18 -7.50 3.84
C ASN A 111 1.57 -8.35 2.72
N SER A 112 2.05 -8.19 1.49
CA SER A 112 1.63 -9.04 0.36
C SER A 112 2.11 -10.48 0.50
N MET A 113 3.29 -10.74 1.05
CA MET A 113 3.75 -12.08 1.39
C MET A 113 2.85 -12.75 2.43
N LEU A 114 2.42 -12.00 3.46
CA LEU A 114 1.44 -12.48 4.43
C LEU A 114 0.09 -12.77 3.77
N ALA A 115 -0.39 -11.86 2.91
CA ALA A 115 -1.62 -12.06 2.14
C ALA A 115 -1.55 -13.32 1.28
N TYR A 116 -0.42 -13.56 0.62
CA TYR A 116 -0.21 -14.74 -0.20
C TYR A 116 -0.14 -16.04 0.62
N ALA A 117 0.45 -15.98 1.82
CA ALA A 117 0.44 -17.12 2.74
C ALA A 117 -0.99 -17.45 3.19
N LEU A 118 -1.78 -16.44 3.56
CA LEU A 118 -3.20 -16.60 3.92
C LEU A 118 -4.08 -17.06 2.76
N TYR A 119 -3.76 -16.65 1.53
CA TYR A 119 -4.45 -17.09 0.31
C TYR A 119 -4.23 -18.58 0.01
N ARG A 120 -3.07 -19.13 0.39
CA ARG A 120 -2.71 -20.54 0.13
C ARG A 120 -3.03 -21.49 1.29
N ALA A 121 -3.35 -20.97 2.46
CA ALA A 121 -3.72 -21.73 3.65
C ALA A 121 -5.16 -22.24 3.55
#